data_AF-A0AA86QJM5-F1
#
_entry.id   AF-A0AA86QJM5-F1
#
_cell.length_a   1.000
_cell.length_b   1.000
_cell.length_c   1.000
_cell.angle_alpha   90.00
_cell.angle_beta   90.00
_cell.angle_gamma   90.00
#
_symmetry.space_group_name_H-M   'P 1'
#
loop_
_entity.id
_entity.type
_entity.pdbx_description
1 polymer ?
#
loop_
_entity_poly.entity_id
_entity_poly.type
_entity_poly.pdbx_seq_one_letter_code
_entity_poly.pdbx_strand_id
1 'polypeptide(L)' 'MCYLTECPNCKKTTWGGCGAHLNGLFDGIKQENLCKCDNGKPKQQQKGGNKWILIGLVIVVLAYNYFKQQ' A
#
# COMPACT_ATOMS: atom_id res chain seq x y z
N MET A 1 -9.80 -11.56 -13.20
CA MET A 1 -9.23 -12.90 -13.42
C MET A 1 -8.48 -13.29 -12.17
N CYS A 2 -8.79 -14.46 -11.63
CA CYS A 2 -8.25 -14.94 -10.37
C CYS A 2 -6.93 -15.64 -10.57
N TYR A 3 -5.91 -15.29 -9.78
CA TYR A 3 -4.61 -15.95 -9.83
C TYR A 3 -4.08 -16.23 -8.44
N LEU A 4 -3.39 -17.37 -8.31
CA LEU A 4 -2.73 -17.76 -7.07
C LEU A 4 -1.52 -16.85 -6.85
N THR A 5 -1.40 -16.29 -5.65
CA THR A 5 -0.29 -15.41 -5.30
C THR A 5 0.04 -15.57 -3.81
N GLU A 6 1.21 -15.09 -3.40
CA GLU A 6 1.60 -15.13 -1.99
C GLU A 6 1.16 -13.85 -1.30
N CYS A 7 0.66 -13.97 -0.07
CA CYS A 7 0.31 -12.80 0.71
C CYS A 7 1.58 -12.08 1.15
N PRO A 8 1.75 -10.78 0.85
CA PRO A 8 2.94 -10.03 1.28
C PRO A 8 3.05 -9.87 2.80
N ASN A 9 1.94 -10.06 3.54
CA ASN A 9 1.92 -9.95 5.00
C ASN A 9 2.29 -11.26 5.69
N CYS A 10 1.68 -12.37 5.25
CA CYS A 10 1.75 -13.66 5.94
C CYS A 10 2.64 -14.70 5.23
N LYS A 11 3.07 -14.41 3.99
CA LYS A 11 3.80 -15.32 3.07
C LYS A 11 3.10 -16.65 2.76
N LYS A 12 1.82 -16.78 3.11
CA LYS A 12 0.99 -17.94 2.77
C LYS A 12 0.27 -17.71 1.45
N THR A 13 -0.23 -18.79 0.87
CA THR A 13 -0.95 -18.78 -0.39
C THR A 13 -2.29 -18.03 -0.26
N THR A 14 -2.55 -17.13 -1.21
CA THR A 14 -3.78 -16.35 -1.33
C THR A 14 -4.16 -16.19 -2.81
N TRP A 15 -5.32 -15.59 -3.09
CA TRP A 15 -5.75 -15.31 -4.45
C TRP A 15 -5.84 -13.80 -4.69
N GLY A 16 -5.25 -13.35 -5.80
CA GLY A 16 -5.29 -11.98 -6.27
C GLY A 16 -6.33 -11.81 -7.39
N GLY A 17 -6.89 -10.61 -7.53
CA GLY A 17 -7.76 -10.26 -8.65
C GLY A 17 -9.17 -10.85 -8.60
N CYS A 18 -9.56 -11.36 -7.43
CA CYS A 18 -10.88 -11.93 -7.18
C CYS A 18 -11.66 -11.04 -6.23
N GLY A 19 -12.78 -10.49 -6.69
CA GLY A 19 -13.74 -9.82 -5.81
C GLY A 19 -14.35 -10.79 -4.80
N ALA A 20 -15.32 -10.31 -4.01
CA ALA A 20 -16.02 -11.04 -2.95
C ALA A 20 -16.85 -12.27 -3.41
N HIS A 21 -16.62 -12.79 -4.60
CA HIS A 21 -17.44 -13.78 -5.30
C HIS A 21 -16.73 -15.14 -5.42
N LEU A 22 -16.03 -15.58 -4.37
CA LEU A 22 -15.26 -16.83 -4.37
C LEU A 22 -15.42 -17.64 -3.07
N ASN A 23 -16.64 -18.02 -2.75
CA ASN A 23 -16.90 -18.88 -1.60
C ASN A 23 -16.44 -20.35 -1.82
N GLY A 24 -15.83 -20.70 -2.96
CA GLY A 24 -15.43 -22.06 -3.32
C GLY A 24 -14.00 -22.21 -3.88
N LEU A 25 -13.15 -21.18 -3.85
CA LEU A 25 -11.79 -21.31 -4.40
C LEU A 25 -10.80 -21.98 -3.43
N PHE A 26 -11.26 -22.26 -2.20
CA PHE A 26 -10.49 -22.94 -1.17
C PHE A 26 -10.71 -24.46 -1.17
N ASP A 27 -11.62 -24.98 -2.00
CA ASP A 27 -11.92 -26.40 -2.12
C ASP A 27 -10.75 -27.13 -2.79
N GLY A 28 -9.83 -27.63 -1.96
CA GLY A 28 -8.66 -28.40 -2.38
C GLY A 28 -7.34 -27.97 -1.73
N ILE A 29 -7.30 -26.79 -1.10
CA ILE A 29 -6.12 -26.35 -0.35
C ILE A 29 -6.35 -26.59 1.14
N LYS A 30 -5.40 -27.25 1.80
CA LYS A 30 -5.42 -27.40 3.26
C LYS A 30 -5.51 -26.01 3.90
N GLN A 31 -6.47 -25.83 4.80
CA GLN A 31 -6.73 -24.55 5.49
C GLN A 31 -5.50 -23.96 6.21
N GLU A 32 -4.50 -24.78 6.52
CA GLU A 32 -3.22 -24.37 7.11
C GLU A 32 -2.34 -23.49 6.19
N ASN A 33 -2.40 -23.75 4.88
CA ASN A 33 -1.59 -23.11 3.84
C ASN A 33 -2.26 -21.86 3.25
N LEU A 34 -3.52 -21.64 3.59
CA LEU A 34 -4.29 -20.48 3.18
C LEU A 34 -4.00 -19.28 4.07
N CYS A 35 -3.83 -18.10 3.46
CA CYS A 35 -3.67 -16.88 4.24
C CYS A 35 -5.00 -16.53 4.93
N LYS A 36 -4.96 -16.43 6.26
CA LYS A 36 -6.09 -16.04 7.12
C LYS A 36 -6.04 -14.57 7.55
N CYS A 37 -5.29 -13.73 6.83
CA CYS A 37 -5.26 -12.30 7.15
C CYS A 37 -6.67 -11.73 6.95
N ASP A 38 -7.26 -11.18 8.02
CA ASP A 38 -8.67 -10.77 8.15
C ASP A 38 -9.23 -9.83 7.07
N ASN A 39 -8.43 -9.40 6.09
CA ASN A 39 -8.92 -8.51 5.05
C ASN A 39 -8.22 -8.61 3.69
N GLY A 40 -7.26 -9.53 3.48
CA GLY A 40 -6.59 -9.73 2.18
C GLY A 40 -5.95 -8.49 1.53
N LYS A 41 -6.03 -7.32 2.17
CA LYS A 41 -5.64 -6.04 1.61
C LYS A 41 -4.15 -5.85 1.91
N PRO A 42 -3.30 -5.67 0.88
CA PRO A 42 -1.96 -5.18 1.13
C PRO A 42 -2.12 -3.85 1.86
N LYS A 43 -1.47 -3.67 3.02
CA LYS A 43 -1.40 -2.37 3.66
C LYS A 43 -0.79 -1.45 2.61
N GLN A 44 -1.58 -0.53 2.04
CA GLN A 44 -1.08 0.45 1.10
C GLN A 44 0.05 1.18 1.81
N GLN A 45 1.28 0.97 1.34
CA GLN A 45 2.43 1.74 1.79
C GLN A 45 2.11 3.19 1.46
N GLN A 46 1.72 3.92 2.50
CA GLN A 46 1.43 5.34 2.44
C GLN A 46 2.71 6.01 1.96
N LYS A 47 2.74 6.40 0.67
CA LYS A 47 3.81 7.21 0.10
C LYS A 47 3.85 8.48 0.95
N GLY A 48 4.86 8.59 1.81
CA GLY A 48 5.08 9.73 2.68
C GLY A 48 5.16 10.99 1.83
N GLY A 49 4.06 11.75 1.83
CA GLY A 49 3.98 13.03 1.16
C GLY A 49 5.13 13.91 1.65
N ASN A 50 5.94 14.32 0.70
CA ASN A 50 7.10 15.20 0.75
C ASN A 50 6.74 16.63 1.19
N LYS A 51 6.01 16.75 2.31
CA LYS A 51 5.61 18.00 2.96
C LYS A 51 6.80 18.91 3.26
N TRP A 52 7.98 18.33 3.49
CA TRP A 52 9.24 19.05 3.69
C TRP A 52 9.72 19.82 2.46
N ILE A 53 9.43 19.38 1.23
CA ILE A 53 9.81 20.08 0.00
C ILE A 53 9.01 21.39 -0.13
N LEU A 54 7.70 21.35 0.17
CA LEU A 54 6.87 22.55 0.13
C LEU A 54 7.30 23.57 1.19
N ILE A 55 7.63 23.12 2.41
CA ILE A 55 8.13 24.00 3.47
C ILE A 55 9.47 24.65 3.05
N GLY A 56 10.39 23.87 2.49
CA GLY A 56 11.67 24.37 1.99
C GLY A 56 11.51 25.46 0.92
N LEU A 57 10.62 25.25 -0.06
CA LEU A 57 10.36 26.23 -1.12
C LEU A 57 9.80 27.55 -0.57
N VAL A 58 8.91 27.49 0.42
CA VAL A 58 8.34 28.71 1.04
C VAL A 58 9.44 29.51 1.75
N ILE A 59 10.33 28.84 2.50
CA ILE A 59 11.45 29.53 3.19
C ILE A 59 12.38 30.20 2.18
N VAL A 60 12.73 29.52 1.08
CA VAL A 60 13.59 30.09 0.03
C VAL A 60 12.97 31.33 -0.60
N VAL A 61 11.67 31.30 -0.92
CA VAL A 61 10.96 32.46 -1.50
C VAL A 61 10.92 33.63 -0.51
N LEU A 62 10.66 33.37 0.77
CA LEU A 62 10.65 34.41 1.81
C LEU A 62 12.05 35.01 2.00
N ALA A 63 13.10 34.18 2.03
CA ALA A 63 14.48 34.65 2.13
C ALA A 63 14.90 35.48 0.91
N TYR A 64 14.49 35.08 -0.31
CA TYR A 64 14.73 35.85 -1.53
C TYR A 64 14.04 37.22 -1.48
N ASN A 65 12.77 37.25 -1.08
CA ASN A 65 12.02 38.50 -0.94
C ASN A 65 12.64 39.41 0.15
N TYR A 66 13.07 38.84 1.27
CA TYR A 66 13.76 39.57 2.33
C TYR A 66 15.10 40.15 1.85
N PHE A 67 15.91 39.35 1.14
CA PHE A 67 17.20 39.81 0.60
C PHE A 67 17.02 40.91 -0.44
N LYS A 68 15.98 40.83 -1.27
CA LYS A 68 15.65 41.89 -2.24
C LYS A 68 15.20 43.20 -1.55
N GLN A 69 14.75 43.13 -0.30
CA GLN A 69 14.29 44.29 0.46
C GLN A 69 15.43 45.06 1.16
N GLN A 70 16.64 44.50 1.18
CA GLN A 70 17.88 45.20 1.57
C GLN A 70 18.54 45.81 0.34
#